data_AF-A0A6G1E407-F1
#
_entry.id   AF-A0A6G1E407-F1
#
_cell.length_a   1.000
_cell.length_b   1.000
_cell.length_c   1.000
_cell.angle_alpha   90.00
_cell.angle_beta   90.00
_cell.angle_gamma   90.00
#
_symmetry.space_group_name_H-M   'P 1'
#
loop_
_entity.id
_entity.type
_entity.pdbx_description
1 polymer ?
#
loop_
_entity_poly.entity_id
_entity_poly.type
_entity_poly.pdbx_seq_one_letter_code
_entity_poly.pdbx_strand_id
1 'polypeptide(L)' 'MSGVWVFKNGVVVASYAALEARLTALGWERYYEDPSLFQFHKRGSLDLISLPADFAAFSSVHMYDIVVKNRDSFRVVDA' A
#
# COMPACT_ATOMS: atom_id res chain seq x y z
N MET A 1 -9.86 8.27 -13.63
CA MET A 1 -10.46 7.06 -13.04
C MET A 1 -10.34 7.15 -11.54
N SER A 2 -11.45 7.32 -10.82
CA SER A 2 -11.50 7.36 -9.36
C SER A 2 -11.73 5.94 -8.84
N GLY A 3 -10.68 5.11 -8.86
CA GLY A 3 -10.73 3.79 -8.23
C GLY A 3 -10.65 3.93 -6.72
N VAL A 4 -11.48 3.20 -5.98
CA VAL A 4 -11.40 3.14 -4.52
C VAL A 4 -10.60 1.88 -4.16
N TRP A 5 -9.57 2.06 -3.33
CA TRP A 5 -8.71 0.96 -2.94
C TRP A 5 -9.23 0.31 -1.64
N VAL A 6 -9.44 -1.00 -1.68
CA VAL A 6 -10.15 -1.74 -0.62
C VAL A 6 -9.41 -3.04 -0.32
N PHE A 7 -9.23 -3.33 0.97
CA PHE A 7 -8.79 -4.64 1.43
C PHE A 7 -9.80 -5.70 0.99
N LYS A 8 -9.36 -6.94 0.74
CA LYS A 8 -10.25 -8.00 0.20
C LYS A 8 -11.47 -8.31 1.08
N ASN A 9 -11.44 -7.92 2.36
CA ASN A 9 -12.56 -8.01 3.30
C ASN A 9 -13.56 -6.82 3.26
N GLY A 10 -13.40 -5.87 2.33
CA GLY A 10 -14.28 -4.71 2.18
C GLY A 10 -13.85 -3.45 2.94
N VAL A 11 -12.74 -3.48 3.69
CA VAL A 11 -12.24 -2.29 4.40
C VAL A 11 -11.55 -1.34 3.41
N VAL A 12 -12.12 -0.15 3.24
CA VAL A 12 -11.52 0.93 2.45
C VAL A 12 -10.27 1.44 3.17
N VAL A 13 -9.17 1.62 2.44
CA VAL A 13 -7.98 2.24 3.01
C VAL A 13 -7.93 3.70 2.54
N ALA A 14 -8.15 4.61 3.48
CA ALA A 14 -8.29 6.04 3.22
C ALA A 14 -7.14 6.89 3.79
N SER A 15 -6.09 6.27 4.33
CA SER A 15 -4.91 6.95 4.87
C SER A 15 -3.70 6.03 4.96
N TYR A 16 -2.51 6.61 5.09
CA TYR A 16 -1.29 5.83 5.31
C TYR A 16 -1.26 5.07 6.63
N ALA A 17 -1.85 5.60 7.69
CA ALA A 17 -1.96 4.87 8.96
C ALA A 17 -2.77 3.57 8.79
N ALA A 18 -3.88 3.63 8.04
CA ALA A 18 -4.69 2.45 7.75
C ALA A 18 -3.96 1.47 6.82
N LEU A 19 -3.22 1.96 5.81
CA LEU A 19 -2.40 1.13 4.92
C LEU A 19 -1.28 0.41 5.69
N GLU A 20 -0.53 1.16 6.50
CA GLU A 20 0.58 0.66 7.31
C GLU A 20 0.12 -0.45 8.24
N ALA A 21 -0.96 -0.24 9.00
CA ALA A 21 -1.51 -1.28 9.88
C ALA A 21 -1.83 -2.59 9.14
N ARG A 22 -2.33 -2.50 7.90
CA ARG A 22 -2.64 -3.67 7.07
C ARG A 22 -1.38 -4.33 6.53
N LEU A 23 -0.43 -3.55 6.03
CA LEU A 23 0.84 -4.06 5.53
C LEU A 23 1.67 -4.71 6.65
N THR A 24 1.73 -4.11 7.85
CA THR A 24 2.39 -4.67 9.03
C THR A 24 1.79 -6.00 9.44
N ALA A 25 0.46 -6.14 9.42
CA ALA A 25 -0.20 -7.43 9.69
C ALA A 25 0.17 -8.52 8.67
N LEU A 26 0.62 -8.13 7.47
CA LEU A 26 1.11 -9.02 6.42
C LEU A 26 2.64 -9.18 6.43
N GLY A 27 3.34 -8.67 7.44
CA GLY A 27 4.80 -8.81 7.59
C GLY A 27 5.62 -7.83 6.76
N TRP A 28 5.04 -6.70 6.35
CA TRP A 28 5.79 -5.57 5.82
C TRP A 28 6.25 -4.66 6.95
N GLU A 29 7.43 -4.07 6.78
CA GLU A 29 8.05 -3.19 7.75
C GLU A 29 8.36 -1.84 7.11
N ARG A 30 8.20 -0.76 7.89
CA ARG A 30 8.42 0.60 7.40
C ARG A 30 9.90 0.84 7.16
N TYR A 31 10.22 1.37 5.98
CA TYR A 31 11.59 1.69 5.56
C TYR A 31 11.78 3.22 5.47
N TYR A 32 12.78 3.76 6.17
CA TYR A 32 12.94 5.20 6.44
C TYR A 32 14.16 5.84 5.76
N GLU A 33 14.68 5.27 4.68
CA GLU A 33 15.89 5.80 4.01
C GLU A 33 15.64 7.14 3.31
N ASP A 34 14.50 7.30 2.66
CA ASP A 34 14.12 8.54 1.97
C ASP A 34 12.93 9.22 2.67
N PRO A 35 13.10 10.41 3.27
CA PRO A 35 12.02 11.13 3.93
C PRO A 35 10.94 11.65 2.97
N SER A 36 11.22 11.72 1.67
CA SER A 36 10.24 12.07 0.64
C SER A 36 9.31 10.91 0.28
N LEU A 37 9.59 9.70 0.77
CA LEU A 37 8.86 8.50 0.45
C LEU A 37 8.24 7.81 1.67
N PHE A 38 7.11 7.17 1.41
CA PHE A 38 6.43 6.27 2.33
C PHE A 38 6.59 4.81 1.88
N GLN A 39 7.75 4.22 2.20
CA GLN A 39 8.19 2.91 1.74
C GLN A 39 8.03 1.76 2.75
N PHE A 40 7.89 0.56 2.22
CA PHE A 40 7.86 -0.67 3.00
C PHE A 40 8.72 -1.75 2.36
N HIS A 41 9.48 -2.48 3.18
CA HIS A 41 10.14 -3.72 2.75
C HIS A 41 9.45 -4.94 3.33
N LYS A 42 9.52 -6.07 2.61
CA LYS A 42 9.00 -7.36 3.09
C LYS A 42 10.17 -8.21 3.58
N ARG A 43 10.18 -8.57 4.86
CA ARG A 43 11.27 -9.40 5.43
C ARG A 43 11.37 -10.74 4.69
N GLY A 44 12.56 -11.05 4.17
CA GLY A 44 12.82 -12.29 3.42
C GLY A 44 12.38 -12.27 1.95
N SER A 45 11.93 -11.11 1.42
CA SER A 45 11.73 -10.87 -0.01
C SER A 45 12.56 -9.65 -0.46
N LEU A 46 12.79 -9.54 -1.77
CA LEU A 46 13.34 -8.33 -2.40
C LEU A 46 12.26 -7.29 -2.73
N ASP A 47 11.03 -7.53 -2.29
CA ASP A 47 9.91 -6.64 -2.54
C ASP A 47 10.01 -5.34 -1.73
N LEU A 48 9.81 -4.24 -2.45
CA LEU A 48 9.71 -2.88 -1.93
C LEU A 48 8.41 -2.25 -2.45
N ILE A 49 7.62 -1.67 -1.57
CA ILE A 49 6.51 -0.77 -1.94
C ILE A 49 7.01 0.65 -1.72
N SER A 50 6.90 1.52 -2.73
CA SER A 50 7.29 2.92 -2.63
C SER A 50 6.12 3.84 -2.93
N LEU A 51 5.79 4.71 -1.99
CA LEU A 51 4.64 5.61 -2.05
C LEU A 51 5.11 7.05 -1.83
N PRO A 52 4.39 8.06 -2.33
CA PRO A 52 4.71 9.45 -2.02
C PRO A 52 4.51 9.73 -0.53
N ALA A 53 5.32 10.58 0.10
CA ALA A 53 5.09 10.97 1.49
C ALA A 53 3.72 11.64 1.72
N ASP A 54 3.21 12.35 0.71
CA ASP A 54 1.87 12.94 0.72
C ASP A 54 0.83 11.95 0.16
N PHE A 55 -0.17 11.62 0.97
CA PHE A 55 -1.28 10.74 0.56
C PHE A 55 -2.12 11.35 -0.57
N ALA A 56 -2.15 12.68 -0.72
CA ALA A 56 -2.86 13.32 -1.83
C ALA A 56 -2.22 13.03 -3.20
N ALA A 57 -0.93 12.68 -3.23
CA ALA A 57 -0.22 12.25 -4.45
C ALA A 57 -0.35 10.75 -4.72
N PHE A 58 -1.02 10.00 -3.84
CA PHE A 58 -1.27 8.58 -4.02
C PHE A 58 -2.16 8.35 -5.26
N SER A 59 -1.81 7.34 -6.06
CA SER A 59 -2.40 7.13 -7.39
C SER A 59 -2.61 5.65 -7.69
N SER A 60 -3.30 5.35 -8.80
CA SER A 60 -3.58 3.98 -9.22
C SER A 60 -2.33 3.13 -9.47
N VAL A 61 -1.21 3.73 -9.87
CA VAL A 61 0.08 3.03 -10.03
C VAL A 61 0.53 2.44 -8.69
N HIS A 62 0.44 3.24 -7.62
CA HIS A 62 0.75 2.83 -6.26
C HIS A 62 -0.20 1.75 -5.75
N MET A 63 -1.51 1.90 -6.03
CA MET A 63 -2.52 0.88 -5.69
C MET A 63 -2.20 -0.47 -6.37
N TYR A 64 -1.85 -0.43 -7.66
CA TYR A 64 -1.57 -1.62 -8.44
C TYR A 64 -0.32 -2.36 -7.91
N ASP A 65 0.75 -1.63 -7.58
CA ASP A 65 1.95 -2.21 -7.00
C ASP A 65 1.65 -2.97 -5.69
N ILE A 66 0.89 -2.35 -4.78
CA ILE A 66 0.47 -2.99 -3.53
C ILE A 66 -0.34 -4.26 -3.80
N VAL A 67 -1.30 -4.22 -4.74
CA VAL A 67 -2.14 -5.37 -5.10
C VAL A 67 -1.32 -6.50 -5.72
N VAL A 68 -0.40 -6.21 -6.63
CA VAL A 68 0.44 -7.25 -7.24
C VAL A 68 1.28 -7.96 -6.18
N LYS A 69 1.86 -7.20 -5.23
CA LYS A 69 2.70 -7.75 -4.16
C LYS A 69 1.92 -8.41 -3.02
N ASN A 70 0.60 -8.21 -2.96
CA ASN A 70 -0.27 -8.72 -1.90
C ASN A 70 -1.60 -9.24 -2.47
N ARG A 71 -1.54 -9.98 -3.59
CA ARG A 71 -2.69 -10.36 -4.42
C ARG A 71 -3.81 -11.08 -3.66
N ASP A 72 -3.46 -11.80 -2.60
CA ASP A 72 -4.44 -12.52 -1.79
C ASP A 72 -5.17 -11.65 -0.75
N SER A 73 -4.65 -10.45 -0.47
CA SER A 73 -5.10 -9.56 0.61
C SER A 73 -5.73 -8.25 0.13
N PHE A 74 -5.35 -7.75 -1.05
CA PHE A 74 -5.85 -6.48 -1.59
C PHE A 74 -6.49 -6.63 -2.97
N ARG A 75 -7.44 -5.74 -3.26
CA ARG A 75 -8.00 -5.57 -4.60
C ARG A 75 -8.26 -4.08 -4.87
N VAL A 76 -8.25 -3.70 -6.13
CA VAL A 76 -8.82 -2.42 -6.55
C VAL A 76 -10.28 -2.68 -6.90
N VAL A 77 -11.18 -1.80 -6.46
CA VAL A 77 -12.57 -1.79 -6.92
C VAL A 77 -12.83 -0.48 -7.65
N ASP A 78 -13.55 -0.56 -8.77
CA ASP A 78 -14.08 0.63 -9.40
C ASP A 78 -15.23 1.17 -8.56
N ALA A 79 -15.33 2.50 -8.49
CA ALA A 79 -16.42 3.23 -7.84
C ALA A 79 -17.62 3.38 -8.78
#